data_AF-K2DLV4-F1
#
_entry.id   AF-K2DLV4-F1
#
_cell.length_a   1.000
_cell.length_b   1.000
_cell.length_c   1.000
_cell.angle_alpha   90.00
_cell.angle_beta   90.00
_cell.angle_gamma   90.00
#
_symmetry.space_group_name_H-M   'P 1'
#
loop_
_entity.id
_entity.type
_entity.pdbx_description
1 polymer ?
#
loop_
_entity_poly.entity_id
_entity_poly.type
_entity_poly.pdbx_seq_one_letter_code
_entity_poly.pdbx_strand_id
1 'polypeptide(L)'
;MGSGGARMLTEGVMTREDWQALNPGTIIGCMVERRYLGVYTVDGVQKGFVIDPNNPTGIYFLDFGADALYVDDLQDALYVLNGTLIKKWDAGPALTTTVRSKLHRLPKPPQAFACAEVRADAYPVTFKLYADGALKHTEVVANGSPFRLPPGYYAQDIQIEIVTNKPVQGVMLAHSMQEMAAL
;
A
#
# COMPACT_ATOMS: atom_id res chain seq x y z
N MET A 1 19.17 -25.14 10.81
CA MET A 1 18.64 -25.21 9.43
C MET A 1 17.17 -25.57 9.55
N GLY A 2 16.28 -24.61 9.28
CA GLY A 2 14.83 -24.76 9.54
C GLY A 2 14.20 -25.80 8.63
N SER A 3 13.27 -26.60 9.16
CA SER A 3 12.69 -27.76 8.47
C SER A 3 11.64 -27.42 7.38
N GLY A 4 11.48 -26.14 7.03
CA GLY A 4 10.72 -25.73 5.86
C GLY A 4 11.69 -25.55 4.70
N GLY A 5 11.60 -26.40 3.68
CA GLY A 5 12.44 -26.33 2.49
C GLY A 5 12.37 -24.97 1.77
N ALA A 6 13.19 -24.80 0.75
CA ALA A 6 13.14 -23.61 -0.10
C ALA A 6 11.70 -23.41 -0.64
N ARG A 7 11.16 -22.20 -0.44
CA ARG A 7 9.83 -21.82 -0.91
C ARG A 7 9.90 -20.57 -1.76
N MET A 8 8.99 -20.45 -2.72
CA MET A 8 8.87 -19.25 -3.55
C MET A 8 8.10 -18.17 -2.78
N LEU A 9 8.74 -17.04 -2.50
CA LEU A 9 8.13 -15.95 -1.72
C LEU A 9 7.02 -15.21 -2.49
N THR A 10 7.02 -15.30 -3.82
CA THR A 10 6.05 -14.61 -4.68
C THR A 10 4.87 -15.51 -5.06
N GLU A 11 4.84 -16.76 -4.59
CA GLU A 11 3.78 -17.71 -4.92
C GLU A 11 2.41 -17.20 -4.45
N GLY A 12 1.45 -17.14 -5.36
CA GLY A 12 0.10 -16.62 -5.09
C GLY A 12 0.00 -15.10 -4.94
N VAL A 13 1.12 -14.36 -5.00
CA VAL A 13 1.15 -12.89 -4.90
C VAL A 13 1.50 -12.21 -6.22
N MET A 14 2.35 -12.84 -7.03
CA MET A 14 2.70 -12.36 -8.37
C MET A 14 2.62 -13.49 -9.39
N THR A 15 2.18 -13.16 -10.60
CA THR A 15 2.33 -14.07 -11.73
C THR A 15 3.76 -14.04 -12.27
N ARG A 16 4.08 -14.97 -13.18
CA ARG A 16 5.36 -14.96 -13.88
C ARG A 16 5.52 -13.69 -14.72
N GLU A 17 4.46 -13.25 -15.38
CA GLU A 17 4.43 -12.04 -16.19
C GLU A 17 4.72 -10.80 -15.33
N ASP A 18 4.09 -10.70 -14.16
CA ASP A 18 4.36 -9.61 -13.21
C ASP A 18 5.82 -9.59 -12.77
N TRP A 19 6.40 -10.76 -12.49
CA TRP A 19 7.81 -10.86 -12.08
C TRP A 19 8.77 -10.43 -13.18
N GLN A 20 8.51 -10.84 -14.42
CA GLN A 20 9.31 -10.43 -15.58
C GLN A 20 9.19 -8.93 -15.87
N ALA A 21 8.02 -8.34 -15.60
CA ALA A 21 7.81 -6.90 -15.73
C ALA A 21 8.67 -6.06 -14.76
N LEU A 22 9.19 -6.65 -13.68
CA LEU A 22 10.15 -5.99 -12.79
C LEU A 22 11.57 -5.95 -13.36
N ASN A 23 11.84 -6.57 -14.52
CA ASN A 23 13.18 -6.74 -15.07
C ASN A 23 14.14 -7.38 -14.03
N PRO A 24 13.91 -8.65 -13.65
CA PRO A 24 14.49 -9.24 -12.45
C PRO A 24 16.02 -9.35 -12.47
N GLY A 25 16.65 -9.30 -13.65
CA GLY A 25 18.12 -9.25 -13.79
C GLY A 25 18.75 -7.97 -13.24
N THR A 26 17.96 -6.93 -13.00
CA THR A 26 18.41 -5.66 -12.38
C THR A 26 18.19 -5.61 -10.88
N ILE A 27 17.56 -6.63 -10.29
CA ILE A 27 17.24 -6.63 -8.86
C ILE A 27 18.54 -6.70 -8.06
N ILE A 28 18.74 -5.69 -7.23
CA ILE A 28 19.67 -5.74 -6.09
C ILE A 28 18.83 -5.71 -4.82
N GLY A 29 19.18 -6.53 -3.84
CA GLY A 29 18.36 -6.64 -2.63
C GLY A 29 19.16 -7.03 -1.41
N CYS A 30 18.61 -6.72 -0.25
CA CYS A 30 19.19 -7.04 1.05
C CYS A 30 18.09 -7.40 2.06
N MET A 31 18.49 -8.10 3.12
CA MET A 31 17.64 -8.30 4.29
C MET A 31 17.83 -7.13 5.23
N VAL A 32 16.74 -6.46 5.59
CA VAL A 32 16.71 -5.35 6.56
C VAL A 32 15.51 -5.54 7.48
N GLU A 33 15.70 -5.48 8.80
CA GLU A 33 14.61 -5.63 9.78
C GLU A 33 13.70 -6.86 9.54
N ARG A 34 14.29 -7.99 9.17
CA ARG A 34 13.60 -9.26 8.81
C ARG A 34 12.71 -9.18 7.57
N ARG A 35 12.78 -8.10 6.80
CA ARG A 35 12.13 -7.92 5.50
C ARG A 35 13.17 -8.00 4.39
N TYR A 36 12.74 -8.47 3.22
CA TYR A 36 13.54 -8.41 2.01
C TYR A 36 13.18 -7.13 1.25
N LEU A 37 14.14 -6.23 1.09
CA LEU A 37 14.05 -5.07 0.22
C LEU A 37 14.75 -5.41 -1.09
N GLY A 38 14.03 -5.29 -2.20
CA GLY A 38 14.59 -5.33 -3.55
C GLY A 38 14.41 -3.98 -4.23
N VAL A 39 15.43 -3.51 -4.94
CA VAL A 39 15.32 -2.38 -5.88
C VAL A 39 15.67 -2.85 -7.28
N TYR A 40 14.99 -2.31 -8.27
CA TYR A 40 15.03 -2.78 -9.65
C TYR A 40 14.86 -1.61 -10.62
N THR A 41 15.27 -1.80 -11.88
CA THR A 41 15.20 -0.77 -12.91
C THR A 41 14.34 -1.23 -14.09
N VAL A 42 13.30 -0.46 -14.38
CA VAL A 42 12.42 -0.64 -15.54
C VAL A 42 12.38 0.66 -16.32
N ASP A 43 12.65 0.61 -17.61
CA ASP A 43 12.66 1.78 -18.52
C ASP A 43 13.53 2.94 -18.01
N GLY A 44 14.67 2.62 -17.38
CA GLY A 44 15.60 3.61 -16.82
C GLY A 44 15.15 4.25 -15.49
N VAL A 45 14.02 3.83 -14.94
CA VAL A 45 13.50 4.31 -13.65
C VAL A 45 13.72 3.26 -12.56
N GLN A 46 14.37 3.66 -11.47
CA GLN A 46 14.55 2.83 -10.29
C GLN A 46 13.28 2.80 -9.44
N LYS A 47 12.89 1.59 -9.04
CA LYS A 47 11.76 1.29 -8.17
C LYS A 47 12.18 0.27 -7.12
N GLY A 48 11.30 0.01 -6.17
CA GLY A 48 11.57 -0.95 -5.12
C GLY A 48 10.37 -1.79 -4.75
N PHE A 49 10.61 -2.85 -4.00
CA PHE A 49 9.58 -3.64 -3.36
C PHE A 49 10.07 -4.20 -2.03
N VAL A 50 9.16 -4.43 -1.10
CA VAL A 50 9.44 -5.04 0.19
C VAL A 50 8.54 -6.26 0.40
N ILE A 51 9.14 -7.38 0.80
CA ILE A 51 8.46 -8.64 1.15
C ILE A 51 8.83 -9.01 2.58
N ASP A 52 7.87 -9.53 3.35
CA ASP A 52 8.17 -10.24 4.59
C ASP A 52 8.39 -11.74 4.27
N PRO A 53 9.63 -12.26 4.34
CA PRO A 53 9.89 -13.66 4.04
C PRO A 53 9.28 -14.63 5.04
N ASN A 54 8.85 -14.18 6.23
CA ASN A 54 8.16 -15.02 7.21
C ASN A 54 6.67 -15.14 6.88
N ASN A 55 6.05 -14.04 6.44
CA ASN A 55 4.65 -13.95 6.06
C ASN A 55 4.48 -13.34 4.64
N PRO A 56 4.79 -14.10 3.57
CA PRO A 56 4.76 -13.60 2.20
C PRO A 56 3.33 -13.53 1.62
N THR A 57 2.42 -12.87 2.35
CA THR A 57 1.01 -12.70 1.95
C THR A 57 0.78 -11.47 1.08
N GLY A 58 1.81 -10.63 0.89
CA GLY A 58 1.75 -9.43 0.07
C GLY A 58 3.13 -8.85 -0.22
N ILE A 59 3.16 -7.92 -1.17
CA ILE A 59 4.35 -7.18 -1.59
C ILE A 59 4.02 -5.69 -1.53
N TYR A 60 4.90 -4.91 -0.92
CA TYR A 60 4.78 -3.45 -0.90
C TYR A 60 5.67 -2.88 -1.98
N PHE A 61 5.10 -2.27 -3.01
CA PHE A 61 5.86 -1.59 -4.04
C PHE A 61 6.22 -0.16 -3.63
N LEU A 62 7.41 0.26 -4.04
CA LEU A 62 7.95 1.60 -3.86
C LEU A 62 8.10 2.25 -5.25
N ASP A 63 7.70 3.51 -5.34
CA ASP A 63 7.83 4.34 -6.55
C ASP A 63 9.23 4.96 -6.72
N PHE A 64 10.13 4.68 -5.78
CA PHE A 64 11.54 5.03 -5.80
C PHE A 64 12.42 3.80 -5.59
N GLY A 65 13.70 3.91 -5.94
CA GLY A 65 14.72 2.90 -5.67
C GLY A 65 16.05 3.54 -5.25
N ALA A 66 17.12 2.76 -5.37
CA ALA A 66 18.48 3.15 -5.03
C ALA A 66 19.48 2.48 -5.98
N ASP A 67 20.65 3.11 -6.15
CA ASP A 67 21.74 2.59 -6.97
C ASP A 67 22.50 1.45 -6.28
N ALA A 68 22.58 1.50 -4.94
CA ALA A 68 23.22 0.48 -4.12
C ALA A 68 22.58 0.42 -2.73
N LEU A 69 22.66 -0.75 -2.11
CA LEU A 69 22.17 -1.04 -0.76
C LEU A 69 23.35 -1.53 0.09
N TYR A 70 23.49 -0.99 1.30
CA TYR A 70 24.51 -1.42 2.26
C TYR A 70 23.90 -1.55 3.65
N VAL A 71 23.94 -2.77 4.20
CA VAL A 71 23.48 -3.04 5.57
C VAL A 71 24.70 -2.98 6.49
N ASP A 72 24.63 -2.11 7.50
CA ASP A 72 25.60 -2.03 8.58
C ASP A 72 25.07 -2.81 9.79
N ASP A 73 25.64 -4.00 10.02
CA ASP A 73 25.24 -4.90 11.11
C ASP A 73 25.58 -4.34 12.51
N LEU A 74 26.57 -3.44 12.62
CA LEU A 74 26.95 -2.84 13.90
C LEU A 74 25.98 -1.75 14.33
N GLN A 75 25.48 -1.00 13.34
CA GLN A 75 24.55 0.10 13.57
C GLN A 75 23.08 -0.32 13.41
N ASP A 76 22.82 -1.57 13.02
CA ASP A 76 21.50 -2.08 12.65
C ASP A 76 20.77 -1.12 11.70
N ALA A 77 21.48 -0.69 10.64
CA ALA A 77 21.06 0.37 9.75
C ALA A 77 21.27 0.01 8.28
N LEU A 78 20.30 0.39 7.44
CA LEU A 78 20.43 0.33 6.00
C LEU A 78 20.85 1.71 5.46
N TYR A 79 21.89 1.73 4.64
CA TYR A 79 22.32 2.86 3.85
C TYR A 79 22.01 2.62 2.37
N VAL A 80 21.55 3.66 1.69
CA VAL A 80 21.21 3.63 0.26
C VAL A 80 22.01 4.67 -0.49
N LEU A 81 22.52 4.30 -1.67
CA LEU A 81 23.11 5.24 -2.62
C LEU A 81 22.03 5.77 -3.55
N ASN A 82 21.96 7.09 -3.69
CA ASN A 82 21.08 7.75 -4.64
C ASN A 82 21.88 8.85 -5.37
N GLY A 83 22.27 8.56 -6.61
CA GLY A 83 23.26 9.31 -7.36
C GLY A 83 24.61 9.31 -6.64
N THR A 84 24.99 10.46 -6.10
CA THR A 84 26.25 10.64 -5.35
C THR A 84 26.04 10.77 -3.84
N LEU A 85 24.79 10.64 -3.37
CA LEU A 85 24.44 10.83 -1.96
C LEU A 85 24.21 9.49 -1.29
N ILE A 86 24.91 9.27 -0.17
CA ILE A 86 24.62 8.19 0.75
C ILE A 86 23.58 8.69 1.75
N LYS A 87 22.45 7.98 1.86
CA LYS A 87 21.36 8.31 2.77
C LYS A 87 21.10 7.13 3.69
N LYS A 88 20.75 7.41 4.95
CA LYS A 88 20.25 6.39 5.87
C LYS A 88 18.78 6.12 5.56
N TRP A 89 18.41 4.85 5.47
CA TRP A 89 17.03 4.39 5.32
C TRP A 89 16.20 4.75 6.56
N ASP A 90 14.93 5.07 6.36
CA ASP A 90 13.98 5.45 7.43
C ASP A 90 14.46 6.57 8.37
N ALA A 91 15.31 7.48 7.87
CA ALA A 91 15.85 8.60 8.64
C ALA A 91 15.29 9.98 8.19
N GLY A 92 14.28 9.97 7.32
CA GLY A 92 13.69 11.17 6.70
C GLY A 92 12.24 11.41 7.13
N PRO A 93 11.60 12.45 6.57
CA PRO A 93 10.16 12.65 6.75
C PRO A 93 9.37 11.49 6.13
N ALA A 94 8.25 11.13 6.76
CA ALA A 94 7.35 10.08 6.28
C ALA A 94 6.88 10.38 4.85
N LEU A 95 7.05 9.39 3.97
CA LEU A 95 6.61 9.47 2.58
C LEU A 95 5.09 9.32 2.46
N THR A 96 4.53 9.94 1.43
CA THR A 96 3.13 9.75 1.07
C THR A 96 2.96 8.38 0.42
N THR A 97 2.07 7.57 0.98
CA THR A 97 1.64 6.30 0.41
C THR A 97 0.25 6.42 -0.20
N THR A 98 0.02 5.67 -1.27
CA THR A 98 -1.31 5.47 -1.87
C THR A 98 -1.66 4.00 -1.73
N VAL A 99 -2.72 3.72 -0.96
CA VAL A 99 -3.20 2.37 -0.73
C VAL A 99 -4.57 2.23 -1.36
N ARG A 100 -4.72 1.26 -2.26
CA ARG A 100 -5.99 0.94 -2.89
C ARG A 100 -6.45 -0.44 -2.45
N SER A 101 -7.70 -0.55 -2.00
CA SER A 101 -8.28 -1.82 -1.58
C SER A 101 -8.41 -2.78 -2.76
N LYS A 102 -8.64 -4.07 -2.46
CA LYS A 102 -9.20 -4.98 -3.47
C LYS A 102 -10.56 -4.47 -3.96
N LEU A 103 -11.02 -5.02 -5.08
CA LEU A 103 -12.37 -4.78 -5.55
C LEU A 103 -13.36 -5.54 -4.66
N HIS A 104 -14.32 -4.82 -4.08
CA HIS A 104 -15.41 -5.39 -3.30
C HIS A 104 -16.66 -5.48 -4.18
N ARG A 105 -16.98 -6.69 -4.64
CA ARG A 105 -18.19 -6.97 -5.41
C ARG A 105 -19.36 -7.31 -4.48
N LEU A 106 -20.45 -6.57 -4.60
CA LEU A 106 -21.68 -6.78 -3.86
C LEU A 106 -22.61 -7.77 -4.59
N PRO A 107 -23.47 -8.54 -3.89
CA PRO A 107 -24.30 -9.57 -4.51
C PRO A 107 -25.30 -9.05 -5.56
N LYS A 108 -25.76 -7.81 -5.37
CA LYS A 108 -26.56 -7.03 -6.31
C LYS A 108 -25.97 -5.61 -6.33
N PRO A 109 -26.33 -4.74 -7.28
CA PRO A 109 -25.99 -3.33 -7.19
C PRO A 109 -26.90 -2.64 -6.15
N PRO A 110 -26.51 -2.45 -4.87
CA PRO A 110 -27.30 -1.65 -3.95
C PRO A 110 -27.23 -0.17 -4.34
N GLN A 111 -28.08 0.60 -3.66
CA GLN A 111 -27.89 2.05 -3.60
C GLN A 111 -26.50 2.35 -3.03
N ALA A 112 -25.89 3.44 -3.48
CA ALA A 112 -24.62 3.95 -2.95
C ALA A 112 -24.58 3.95 -1.41
N PHE A 113 -23.41 3.66 -0.86
CA PHE A 113 -23.13 3.91 0.55
C PHE A 113 -23.35 5.40 0.86
N ALA A 114 -23.94 5.70 2.01
CA ALA A 114 -24.34 7.06 2.37
C ALA A 114 -23.30 7.79 3.22
N CYS A 115 -22.44 7.04 3.90
CA CYS A 115 -21.42 7.60 4.77
C CYS A 115 -20.18 6.72 4.86
N ALA A 116 -19.06 7.36 5.20
CA ALA A 116 -17.78 6.72 5.43
C ALA A 116 -17.14 7.25 6.72
N GLU A 117 -16.29 6.44 7.33
CA GLU A 117 -15.42 6.80 8.44
C GLU A 117 -14.01 6.34 8.11
N VAL A 118 -13.02 7.20 8.33
CA VAL A 118 -11.60 6.83 8.24
C VAL A 118 -11.05 6.84 9.66
N ARG A 119 -10.65 5.66 10.15
CA ARG A 119 -9.94 5.54 11.43
C ARG A 119 -8.44 5.64 11.17
N ALA A 120 -7.83 6.71 11.67
CA ALA A 120 -6.40 6.98 11.60
C ALA A 120 -5.86 7.49 12.94
N ASP A 121 -4.57 7.23 13.22
CA ASP A 121 -3.85 7.80 14.37
C ASP A 121 -3.60 9.30 14.21
N ALA A 122 -3.49 9.77 12.96
CA ALA A 122 -3.27 11.17 12.64
C ALA A 122 -3.93 11.54 11.30
N TYR A 123 -4.32 12.81 11.22
CA TYR A 123 -4.99 13.45 10.09
C TYR A 123 -4.14 14.63 9.59
N PRO A 124 -4.32 15.13 8.35
CA PRO A 124 -5.34 14.74 7.37
C PRO A 124 -5.03 13.45 6.61
N VAL A 125 -6.09 12.79 6.13
CA VAL A 125 -6.03 11.61 5.24
C VAL A 125 -6.91 11.90 4.02
N THR A 126 -6.40 11.68 2.81
CA THR A 126 -7.23 11.83 1.59
C THR A 126 -7.94 10.52 1.31
N PHE A 127 -9.26 10.53 1.36
CA PHE A 127 -10.13 9.41 1.02
C PHE A 127 -10.64 9.56 -0.41
N LYS A 128 -10.68 8.45 -1.16
CA LYS A 128 -11.34 8.36 -2.46
C LYS A 128 -12.22 7.12 -2.53
N LEU A 129 -13.42 7.30 -3.08
CA LEU A 129 -14.36 6.22 -3.35
C LEU A 129 -14.52 6.02 -4.85
N TYR A 130 -14.28 4.80 -5.31
CA TYR A 130 -14.57 4.36 -6.66
C TYR A 130 -15.77 3.41 -6.63
N ALA A 131 -16.66 3.59 -7.62
CA ALA A 131 -17.82 2.75 -7.80
C ALA A 131 -17.95 2.39 -9.30
N ASP A 132 -18.01 1.09 -9.60
CA ASP A 132 -17.94 0.50 -10.93
C ASP A 132 -16.78 1.07 -11.78
N GLY A 133 -15.61 1.24 -11.15
CA GLY A 133 -14.39 1.76 -11.78
C GLY A 133 -14.34 3.29 -11.94
N ALA A 134 -15.42 4.02 -11.64
CA ALA A 134 -15.45 5.48 -11.72
C ALA A 134 -15.22 6.12 -10.34
N LEU A 135 -14.38 7.18 -10.28
CA LEU A 135 -14.21 7.99 -9.07
C LEU A 135 -15.52 8.72 -8.76
N LYS A 136 -16.10 8.47 -7.58
CA LYS A 136 -17.36 9.06 -7.12
C LYS A 136 -17.15 10.15 -6.08
N HIS A 137 -16.16 10.00 -5.22
CA HIS A 137 -15.91 10.95 -4.13
C HIS A 137 -14.43 11.11 -3.87
N THR A 138 -14.02 12.33 -3.49
CA THR A 138 -12.68 12.63 -2.96
C THR A 138 -12.83 13.64 -1.84
N GLU A 139 -12.27 13.33 -0.68
CA GLU A 139 -12.36 14.19 0.49
C GLU A 139 -11.08 14.14 1.31
N VAL A 140 -10.66 15.32 1.79
CA VAL A 140 -9.58 15.44 2.76
C VAL A 140 -10.20 15.32 4.16
N VAL A 141 -10.06 14.14 4.75
CA VAL A 141 -10.62 13.82 6.07
C VAL A 141 -9.72 14.42 7.15
N ALA A 142 -10.25 15.36 7.92
CA ALA A 142 -9.50 16.11 8.92
C ALA A 142 -9.55 15.50 10.33
N ASN A 143 -10.48 14.58 10.59
CA ASN A 143 -10.67 13.92 11.89
C ASN A 143 -11.45 12.61 11.71
N GLY A 144 -11.55 11.81 12.77
CA GLY A 144 -12.21 10.50 12.76
C GLY A 144 -13.74 10.54 12.79
N SER A 145 -14.38 11.70 12.63
CA SER A 145 -15.85 11.75 12.57
C SER A 145 -16.33 11.23 11.20
N PRO A 146 -17.44 10.48 11.16
CA PRO A 146 -17.98 9.98 9.90
C PRO A 146 -18.54 11.12 9.04
N PHE A 147 -18.36 11.03 7.73
CA PHE A 147 -18.78 12.03 6.75
C PHE A 147 -19.76 11.43 5.72
N ARG A 148 -20.46 12.30 4.98
CA ARG A 148 -21.47 11.89 3.98
C ARG A 148 -20.82 11.63 2.63
N LEU A 149 -21.32 10.60 1.95
CA LEU A 149 -20.94 10.27 0.58
C LEU A 149 -22.01 10.75 -0.41
N PRO A 150 -21.65 11.00 -1.69
CA PRO A 150 -22.60 11.39 -2.71
C PRO A 150 -23.68 10.30 -2.93
N PRO A 151 -24.96 10.65 -2.93
CA PRO A 151 -26.04 9.73 -3.27
C PRO A 151 -26.24 9.65 -4.80
N GLY A 152 -27.29 8.93 -5.24
CA GLY A 152 -27.82 9.05 -6.60
C GLY A 152 -27.23 8.08 -7.62
N TYR A 153 -26.52 7.06 -7.17
CA TYR A 153 -26.06 5.97 -8.03
C TYR A 153 -26.26 4.61 -7.37
N TYR A 154 -26.28 3.59 -8.22
CA TYR A 154 -26.18 2.19 -7.85
C TYR A 154 -24.84 1.70 -8.34
N ALA A 155 -24.18 0.87 -7.54
CA ALA A 155 -22.91 0.29 -7.93
C ALA A 155 -22.76 -1.09 -7.34
N GLN A 156 -22.16 -1.99 -8.10
CA GLN A 156 -21.93 -3.35 -7.67
C GLN A 156 -20.49 -3.54 -7.20
N ASP A 157 -19.54 -2.91 -7.86
CA ASP A 157 -18.13 -3.02 -7.57
C ASP A 157 -17.64 -1.74 -6.87
N ILE A 158 -17.13 -1.88 -5.65
CA ILE A 158 -16.67 -0.78 -4.81
C ILE A 158 -15.19 -0.92 -4.53
N GLN A 159 -14.47 0.19 -4.59
CA GLN A 159 -13.05 0.24 -4.25
C GLN A 159 -12.71 1.53 -3.52
N ILE A 160 -11.88 1.41 -2.49
CA ILE A 160 -11.45 2.53 -1.67
C ILE A 160 -9.98 2.80 -1.97
N GLU A 161 -9.62 4.07 -2.06
CA GLU A 161 -8.23 4.49 -2.09
C GLU A 161 -7.98 5.52 -0.98
N ILE A 162 -6.82 5.41 -0.34
CA ILE A 162 -6.35 6.31 0.68
C ILE A 162 -5.00 6.85 0.26
N VAL A 163 -4.81 8.16 0.36
CA VAL A 163 -3.53 8.83 0.17
C VAL A 163 -3.14 9.54 1.46
N THR A 164 -2.02 9.15 2.06
CA THR A 164 -1.62 9.62 3.39
C THR A 164 -0.12 9.41 3.64
N ASN A 165 0.47 10.16 4.56
CA ASN A 165 1.77 9.85 5.18
C ASN A 165 1.63 9.56 6.68
N LYS A 166 0.40 9.26 7.13
CA LYS A 166 0.03 9.01 8.53
C LYS A 166 -0.49 7.58 8.68
N PRO A 167 -0.35 6.96 9.87
CA PRO A 167 -0.89 5.63 10.13
C PRO A 167 -2.42 5.64 10.06
N VAL A 168 -2.98 4.67 9.31
CA VAL A 168 -4.42 4.46 9.14
C VAL A 168 -4.76 3.04 9.58
N GLN A 169 -5.75 2.87 10.44
CA GLN A 169 -6.20 1.53 10.89
C GLN A 169 -7.22 0.92 9.94
N GLY A 170 -8.10 1.73 9.34
CA GLY A 170 -9.12 1.21 8.45
C GLY A 170 -10.10 2.25 7.96
N VAL A 171 -10.97 1.80 7.05
CA VAL A 171 -12.06 2.60 6.49
C VAL A 171 -13.34 1.79 6.53
N MET A 172 -14.40 2.42 7.00
CA MET A 172 -15.74 1.84 7.11
C MET A 172 -16.67 2.56 6.15
N LEU A 173 -17.55 1.81 5.50
CA LEU A 173 -18.65 2.34 4.68
C LEU A 173 -19.97 1.82 5.24
N ALA A 174 -20.99 2.68 5.29
CA ALA A 174 -22.32 2.29 5.75
C ALA A 174 -23.42 2.97 4.92
N HIS A 175 -24.63 2.38 4.92
CA HIS A 175 -25.79 2.95 4.24
C HIS A 175 -26.53 3.99 5.09
N SER A 176 -26.20 4.13 6.37
CA SER A 176 -26.71 5.19 7.22
C SER A 176 -25.74 5.55 8.35
N MET A 177 -25.85 6.78 8.88
CA MET A 177 -25.08 7.18 10.07
C MET A 177 -25.46 6.39 11.32
N GLN A 178 -26.70 5.92 11.40
CA GLN A 178 -27.14 5.09 12.51
C GLN A 178 -26.44 3.73 12.49
N GLU A 179 -26.28 3.15 11.30
CA GLU A 179 -25.48 1.94 11.10
C GLU A 179 -24.01 2.19 11.42
N MET A 180 -23.44 3.31 10.96
CA MET A 180 -22.04 3.67 11.25
C MET A 180 -21.76 3.78 12.75
N ALA A 181 -22.67 4.38 13.51
CA ALA A 181 -22.53 4.51 14.96
C ALA A 181 -22.56 3.16 15.72
N ALA A 182 -23.02 2.08 15.06
CA ALA A 182 -23.10 0.75 15.63
C ALA A 182 -21.92 -0.17 15.27
N LEU A 183 -20.93 0.32 14.49
CA LEU A 183 -19.75 -0.42 14.01
C LEU A 183 -18.49 -0.20 14.86
#